data_AF-A0A1J4KMV8-F1
#
_entry.id   AF-A0A1J4KMV8-F1
#
_cell.length_a   1.000
_cell.length_b   1.000
_cell.length_c   1.000
_cell.angle_alpha   90.00
_cell.angle_beta   90.00
_cell.angle_gamma   90.00
#
_symmetry.space_group_name_H-M   'P 1'
#
loop_
_entity.id
_entity.type
_entity.pdbx_description
1 polymer ?
#
loop_
_entity_poly.entity_id
_entity_poly.type
_entity_poly.pdbx_seq_one_letter_code
_entity_poly.pdbx_strand_id
1 'polypeptide(L)'
;MLKQMETQSEMEERDLALKVAEAKGNEELDEVKAMNAEMMAARVRTLRDHQLMYNKQKKLREKEEEAAMARMLEEGRQRAIAIYAERERMLLEQRKKGGAVLIAQIEEKKANQKLEQQRREREKEEMLKANALAREEDLRLLEEKKRRSSAFLNECMAANRIALRRKQQEKEREIEESAAILEYQREKAAREDAYEEQVRQAKAQKEFEIAEIRKKQQRMIDTQAQEDELRARRVMEEKERQAREKELAEARKIIEEREMMRQDREQAMILKQKRLIELAKIEKAEFERIMAAQKEAREKDRIAAEKKRRNMEDYRESLKRDMEAKREEKRMLPIVNLDEQKHLQEQQQDYLDRLERIRQMKLDQLRSEGVPEKYLADLQNMKLIVK
;
A
#
# COMPACT_ATOMS: atom_id res chain seq x y z
N MET A 1 -26.22 -134.79 9.63
CA MET A 1 -26.39 -133.41 10.10
C MET A 1 -26.20 -132.38 9.00
N LEU A 2 -25.10 -132.39 8.21
CA LEU A 2 -24.88 -131.44 7.10
C LEU A 2 -26.01 -131.42 6.04
N LYS A 3 -26.48 -132.59 5.60
CA LYS A 3 -27.58 -132.73 4.64
C LYS A 3 -28.95 -132.22 5.14
N GLN A 4 -29.14 -132.13 6.45
CA GLN A 4 -30.35 -131.59 7.08
C GLN A 4 -30.29 -130.07 7.22
N MET A 5 -29.10 -129.48 7.32
CA MET A 5 -28.91 -128.02 7.34
C MET A 5 -28.99 -127.41 5.93
N GLU A 6 -28.46 -128.09 4.91
CA GLU A 6 -28.60 -127.67 3.51
C GLU A 6 -30.08 -127.67 3.07
N THR A 7 -30.84 -128.71 3.43
CA THR A 7 -32.27 -128.78 3.13
C THR A 7 -33.10 -127.74 3.90
N GLN A 8 -32.69 -127.34 5.11
CA GLN A 8 -33.33 -126.24 5.83
C GLN A 8 -33.05 -124.88 5.19
N SER A 9 -31.81 -124.61 4.80
CA SER A 9 -31.44 -123.37 4.09
C SER A 9 -32.15 -123.24 2.73
N GLU A 10 -32.25 -124.34 1.98
CA GLU A 10 -32.98 -124.37 0.70
C GLU A 10 -34.49 -124.16 0.88
N MET A 11 -35.07 -124.67 1.97
CA MET A 11 -36.48 -124.40 2.29
C MET A 11 -36.70 -122.96 2.72
N GLU A 12 -35.81 -122.37 3.52
CA GLU A 12 -35.90 -120.96 3.94
C GLU A 12 -35.74 -120.00 2.74
N GLU A 13 -34.82 -120.30 1.82
CA GLU A 13 -34.66 -119.53 0.58
C GLU A 13 -35.87 -119.66 -0.34
N ARG A 14 -36.46 -120.86 -0.44
CA ARG A 14 -37.71 -121.06 -1.19
C ARG A 14 -38.88 -120.34 -0.55
N ASP A 15 -39.01 -120.38 0.77
CA ASP A 15 -40.06 -119.67 1.51
C ASP A 15 -39.88 -118.15 1.40
N LEU A 16 -38.65 -117.65 1.42
CA LEU A 16 -38.34 -116.24 1.17
C LEU A 16 -38.69 -115.86 -0.27
N ALA A 17 -38.33 -116.69 -1.25
CA ALA A 17 -38.63 -116.46 -2.66
C ALA A 17 -40.15 -116.48 -2.92
N LEU A 18 -40.89 -117.39 -2.27
CA LEU A 18 -42.34 -117.44 -2.30
C LEU A 18 -42.95 -116.19 -1.66
N LYS A 19 -42.49 -115.77 -0.48
CA LYS A 19 -42.94 -114.52 0.16
C LYS A 19 -42.67 -113.28 -0.68
N VAL A 20 -41.52 -113.22 -1.36
CA VAL A 20 -41.17 -112.13 -2.28
C VAL A 20 -42.04 -112.17 -3.54
N ALA A 21 -42.35 -113.37 -4.06
CA ALA A 21 -43.25 -113.54 -5.20
C ALA A 21 -44.70 -113.18 -4.84
N GLU A 22 -45.18 -113.58 -3.66
CA GLU A 22 -46.47 -113.20 -3.10
C GLU A 22 -46.55 -111.69 -2.85
N ALA A 23 -45.50 -111.08 -2.28
CA ALA A 23 -45.43 -109.62 -2.11
C ALA A 23 -45.49 -108.89 -3.45
N LYS A 24 -44.72 -109.33 -4.46
CA LYS A 24 -44.78 -108.76 -5.81
C LYS A 24 -46.15 -108.96 -6.47
N GLY A 25 -46.79 -110.12 -6.27
CA GLY A 25 -48.15 -110.37 -6.75
C GLY A 25 -49.18 -109.46 -6.09
N ASN A 26 -49.04 -109.21 -4.79
CA ASN A 26 -49.90 -108.30 -4.05
C ASN A 26 -49.71 -106.82 -4.49
N GLU A 27 -48.48 -106.41 -4.82
CA GLU A 27 -48.18 -105.07 -5.36
C GLU A 27 -48.79 -104.82 -6.75
N GLU A 28 -49.08 -105.88 -7.51
CA GLU A 28 -49.73 -105.77 -8.83
C GLU A 28 -51.24 -105.57 -8.75
N LEU A 29 -51.87 -105.80 -7.59
CA LEU A 29 -53.30 -105.55 -7.36
C LEU A 29 -53.60 -104.04 -7.47
N ASP A 30 -54.70 -103.69 -8.13
CA ASP A 30 -55.06 -102.30 -8.42
C ASP A 30 -55.30 -101.47 -7.13
N GLU A 31 -55.85 -102.09 -6.08
CA GLU A 31 -56.04 -101.43 -4.78
C GLU A 31 -54.71 -101.09 -4.10
N VAL A 32 -53.71 -101.96 -4.22
CA VAL A 32 -52.37 -101.73 -3.64
C VAL A 32 -51.63 -100.65 -4.43
N LYS A 33 -51.76 -100.61 -5.75
CA LYS A 33 -51.28 -99.50 -6.58
C LYS A 33 -51.92 -98.16 -6.20
N ALA A 34 -53.22 -98.14 -5.92
CA ALA A 34 -53.92 -96.94 -5.44
C ALA A 34 -53.42 -96.50 -4.05
N MET A 35 -53.19 -97.44 -3.13
CA MET A 35 -52.60 -97.14 -1.82
C MET A 35 -51.17 -96.61 -1.93
N ASN A 36 -50.37 -97.19 -2.83
CA ASN A 36 -49.01 -96.71 -3.11
C ASN A 36 -48.99 -95.31 -3.71
N ALA A 37 -49.95 -94.99 -4.58
CA ALA A 37 -50.13 -93.64 -5.12
C ALA A 37 -50.45 -92.63 -4.02
N GLU A 38 -51.36 -92.95 -3.08
CA GLU A 38 -51.66 -92.05 -1.94
C GLU A 38 -50.48 -91.97 -0.96
N MET A 39 -49.74 -93.06 -0.72
CA MET A 39 -48.51 -93.03 0.09
C MET A 39 -47.46 -92.10 -0.52
N MET A 40 -47.26 -92.15 -1.84
CA MET A 40 -46.35 -91.25 -2.55
C MET A 40 -46.85 -89.80 -2.50
N ALA A 41 -48.15 -89.57 -2.66
CA ALA A 41 -48.76 -88.25 -2.51
C ALA A 41 -48.55 -87.69 -1.09
N ALA A 42 -48.71 -88.51 -0.05
CA ALA A 42 -48.43 -88.12 1.33
C ALA A 42 -46.95 -87.76 1.53
N ARG A 43 -46.01 -88.56 1.00
CA ARG A 43 -44.57 -88.23 1.04
C ARG A 43 -44.27 -86.90 0.34
N VAL A 44 -44.82 -86.66 -0.84
CA VAL A 44 -44.66 -85.39 -1.56
C VAL A 44 -45.26 -84.21 -0.79
N ARG A 45 -46.44 -84.37 -0.17
CA ARG A 45 -47.05 -83.35 0.71
C ARG A 45 -46.13 -83.02 1.89
N THR A 46 -45.57 -84.02 2.57
CA THR A 46 -44.65 -83.78 3.70
C THR A 46 -43.38 -83.04 3.27
N LEU A 47 -42.79 -83.38 2.12
CA LEU A 47 -41.63 -82.65 1.58
C LEU A 47 -41.99 -81.22 1.22
N ARG A 48 -43.17 -80.99 0.65
CA ARG A 48 -43.68 -79.66 0.33
C ARG A 48 -43.87 -78.81 1.59
N ASP A 49 -44.42 -79.38 2.66
CA ASP A 49 -44.59 -78.67 3.93
C ASP A 49 -43.23 -78.29 4.55
N HIS A 50 -42.25 -79.19 4.52
CA HIS A 50 -40.88 -78.88 4.94
C HIS A 50 -40.26 -77.76 4.09
N GLN A 51 -40.44 -77.79 2.77
CA GLN A 51 -39.95 -76.75 1.87
C GLN A 51 -40.62 -75.39 2.13
N LEU A 52 -41.93 -75.37 2.40
CA LEU A 52 -42.66 -74.16 2.76
C LEU A 52 -42.16 -73.58 4.10
N MET A 53 -41.93 -74.42 5.10
CA MET A 53 -41.39 -74.00 6.40
C MET A 53 -39.96 -73.46 6.25
N TYR A 54 -39.11 -74.13 5.49
CA TYR A 54 -37.76 -73.66 5.18
C TYR A 54 -37.77 -72.30 4.47
N ASN A 55 -38.61 -72.14 3.44
CA ASN A 55 -38.74 -70.88 2.72
C ASN A 55 -39.27 -69.75 3.61
N LYS A 56 -40.17 -70.06 4.56
CA LYS A 56 -40.66 -69.09 5.54
C LYS A 56 -39.55 -68.65 6.50
N GLN A 57 -38.73 -69.58 6.99
CA GLN A 57 -37.57 -69.26 7.82
C GLN A 57 -36.53 -68.45 7.06
N LYS A 58 -36.26 -68.81 5.79
CA LYS A 58 -35.35 -68.06 4.92
C LYS A 58 -35.81 -66.61 4.76
N LYS A 59 -37.08 -66.39 4.44
CA LYS A 59 -37.66 -65.04 4.33
C LYS A 59 -37.61 -64.25 5.63
N LEU A 60 -37.74 -64.93 6.78
CA LEU A 60 -37.63 -64.26 8.08
C LEU A 60 -36.19 -63.78 8.33
N ARG A 61 -35.20 -64.64 8.06
CA ARG A 61 -33.77 -64.28 8.17
C ARG A 61 -33.40 -63.14 7.23
N GLU A 62 -33.84 -63.20 5.96
CA GLU A 62 -33.62 -62.13 4.99
C GLU A 62 -34.19 -60.79 5.51
N LYS A 63 -35.40 -60.80 6.08
CA LYS A 63 -35.99 -59.58 6.69
C LYS A 63 -35.22 -59.08 7.91
N GLU A 64 -34.72 -59.98 8.76
CA GLU A 64 -33.92 -59.61 9.93
C GLU A 64 -32.57 -58.99 9.52
N GLU A 65 -31.92 -59.56 8.50
CA GLU A 65 -30.69 -59.04 7.89
C GLU A 65 -30.92 -57.68 7.23
N GLU A 66 -32.00 -57.52 6.44
CA GLU A 66 -32.42 -56.24 5.87
C GLU A 66 -32.66 -55.19 6.97
N ALA A 67 -33.36 -55.55 8.05
CA ALA A 67 -33.60 -54.65 9.18
C ALA A 67 -32.32 -54.30 9.96
N ALA A 68 -31.35 -55.22 10.05
CA ALA A 68 -30.04 -54.94 10.63
C ALA A 68 -29.22 -53.99 9.74
N MET A 69 -29.19 -54.22 8.43
CA MET A 69 -28.53 -53.34 7.47
C MET A 69 -29.16 -51.93 7.46
N ALA A 70 -30.49 -51.84 7.48
CA ALA A 70 -31.19 -50.55 7.55
C ALA A 70 -30.82 -49.76 8.82
N ARG A 71 -30.70 -50.43 9.97
CA ARG A 71 -30.22 -49.81 11.22
C ARG A 71 -28.78 -49.30 11.11
N MET A 72 -27.87 -50.12 10.57
CA MET A 72 -26.47 -49.70 10.35
C MET A 72 -26.36 -48.49 9.42
N LEU A 73 -27.17 -48.45 8.36
CA LEU A 73 -27.20 -47.33 7.42
C LEU A 73 -27.75 -46.05 8.09
N GLU A 74 -28.80 -46.16 8.89
CA GLU A 74 -29.36 -45.03 9.63
C GLU A 74 -28.38 -44.48 10.67
N GLU A 75 -27.68 -45.35 11.40
CA GLU A 75 -26.59 -44.95 12.30
C GLU A 75 -25.44 -44.27 11.54
N GLY A 76 -25.11 -44.76 10.34
CA GLY A 76 -24.15 -44.10 9.45
C GLY A 76 -24.60 -42.70 9.03
N ARG A 77 -25.88 -42.56 8.65
CA ARG A 77 -26.49 -41.27 8.28
C ARG A 77 -26.48 -40.29 9.45
N GLN A 78 -26.85 -40.74 10.65
CA GLN A 78 -26.86 -39.91 11.86
C GLN A 78 -25.45 -39.46 12.24
N ARG A 79 -24.45 -40.34 12.16
CA ARG A 79 -23.04 -39.99 12.37
C ARG A 79 -22.57 -38.94 11.37
N ALA A 80 -22.91 -39.09 10.08
CA ALA A 80 -22.58 -38.10 9.06
C ALA A 80 -23.20 -36.74 9.37
N ILE A 81 -24.48 -36.69 9.73
CA ILE A 81 -25.17 -35.45 10.12
C ILE A 81 -24.51 -34.80 11.35
N ALA A 82 -24.13 -35.60 12.35
CA ALA A 82 -23.46 -35.10 13.53
C ALA A 82 -22.11 -34.42 13.19
N ILE A 83 -21.31 -35.03 12.31
CA ILE A 83 -20.03 -34.46 11.84
C ILE A 83 -20.27 -33.14 11.10
N TYR A 84 -21.28 -33.07 10.22
CA TYR A 84 -21.61 -31.81 9.53
C TYR A 84 -22.07 -30.72 10.51
N ALA A 85 -22.92 -31.07 11.49
CA ALA A 85 -23.38 -30.13 12.50
C ALA A 85 -22.23 -29.62 13.39
N GLU A 86 -21.26 -30.47 13.76
CA GLU A 86 -20.08 -30.08 14.50
C GLU A 86 -19.20 -29.11 13.68
N ARG A 87 -18.99 -29.42 12.40
CA ARG A 87 -18.26 -28.53 11.48
C ARG A 87 -18.91 -27.16 11.37
N GLU A 88 -20.23 -27.09 11.24
CA GLU A 88 -20.97 -25.82 11.21
C GLU A 88 -20.83 -25.04 12.51
N ARG A 89 -20.90 -25.72 13.66
CA ARG A 89 -20.67 -25.10 14.98
C ARG A 89 -19.27 -24.50 15.07
N MET A 90 -18.24 -25.24 14.67
CA MET A 90 -16.86 -24.74 14.65
C MET A 90 -16.71 -23.51 13.74
N LEU A 91 -17.30 -23.53 12.54
CA LEU A 91 -17.27 -22.37 11.62
C LEU A 91 -17.99 -21.16 12.21
N LEU A 92 -19.13 -21.37 12.88
CA LEU A 92 -19.87 -20.30 13.54
C LEU A 92 -19.07 -19.69 14.69
N GLU A 93 -18.40 -20.51 15.51
CA GLU A 93 -17.53 -20.03 16.58
C GLU A 93 -16.33 -19.25 16.04
N GLN A 94 -15.69 -19.74 14.96
CA GLN A 94 -14.61 -19.00 14.31
C GLN A 94 -15.09 -17.65 13.78
N ARG A 95 -16.28 -17.58 13.18
CA ARG A 95 -16.89 -16.30 12.76
C ARG A 95 -17.17 -15.38 13.93
N LYS A 96 -17.68 -15.89 15.05
CA LYS A 96 -17.90 -15.10 16.28
C LYS A 96 -16.59 -14.57 16.84
N LYS A 97 -15.55 -15.42 16.94
CA LYS A 97 -14.20 -15.02 17.39
C LYS A 97 -13.59 -13.98 16.46
N GLY A 98 -13.66 -14.19 15.14
CA GLY A 98 -13.21 -13.22 14.15
C GLY A 98 -13.96 -11.89 14.22
N GLY A 99 -15.29 -11.93 14.39
CA GLY A 99 -16.12 -10.74 14.59
C GLY A 99 -15.77 -9.97 15.86
N ALA A 100 -15.53 -10.67 16.98
CA ALA A 100 -15.11 -10.04 18.24
C ALA A 100 -13.75 -9.33 18.10
N VAL A 101 -12.79 -9.93 17.40
CA VAL A 101 -11.49 -9.29 17.11
C VAL A 101 -11.67 -8.03 16.27
N LEU A 102 -12.51 -8.07 15.23
CA LEU A 102 -12.79 -6.91 14.39
C LEU A 102 -13.47 -5.78 15.18
N ILE A 103 -14.42 -6.11 16.05
CA ILE A 103 -15.07 -5.12 16.92
C ILE A 103 -14.03 -4.47 17.85
N ALA A 104 -13.17 -5.27 18.49
CA ALA A 104 -12.10 -4.76 19.33
C ALA A 104 -11.15 -3.83 18.57
N GLN A 105 -10.77 -4.19 17.33
CA GLN A 105 -9.95 -3.33 16.47
C GLN A 105 -10.64 -2.02 16.09
N ILE A 106 -11.96 -2.05 15.84
CA ILE A 106 -12.75 -0.85 15.55
C ILE A 106 -12.82 0.06 16.78
N GLU A 107 -13.01 -0.52 17.97
CA GLU A 107 -13.03 0.22 19.22
C GLU A 107 -11.68 0.86 19.53
N GLU A 108 -10.58 0.10 19.36
CA GLU A 108 -9.21 0.61 19.51
C GLU A 108 -8.94 1.77 18.52
N LYS A 109 -9.33 1.60 17.25
CA LYS A 109 -9.17 2.65 16.24
C LYS A 109 -9.99 3.90 16.57
N LYS A 110 -11.21 3.74 17.07
CA LYS A 110 -12.04 4.87 17.54
C LYS A 110 -11.42 5.57 18.75
N ALA A 111 -10.87 4.82 19.71
CA ALA A 111 -10.17 5.38 20.85
C ALA A 111 -8.92 6.18 20.43
N ASN A 112 -8.13 5.63 19.51
CA ASN A 112 -6.96 6.30 18.95
C ASN A 112 -7.34 7.57 18.17
N GLN A 113 -8.41 7.53 17.37
CA GLN A 113 -8.93 8.72 16.69
C GLN A 113 -9.36 9.81 17.68
N LYS A 114 -10.03 9.44 18.77
CA LYS A 114 -10.42 10.40 19.81
C LYS A 114 -9.20 11.01 20.50
N LEU A 115 -8.15 10.22 20.76
CA LEU A 115 -6.89 10.71 21.33
C LEU A 115 -6.18 11.67 20.36
N GLU A 116 -6.12 11.36 19.07
CA GLU A 116 -5.57 12.26 18.06
C GLU A 116 -6.36 13.57 17.96
N GLN A 117 -7.69 13.51 17.98
CA GLN A 117 -8.53 14.71 18.00
C GLN A 117 -8.21 15.59 19.20
N GLN A 118 -8.10 15.00 20.39
CA GLN A 118 -7.70 15.74 21.60
C GLN A 118 -6.30 16.35 21.49
N ARG A 119 -5.33 15.65 20.86
CA ARG A 119 -3.99 16.21 20.61
C ARG A 119 -4.05 17.41 19.67
N ARG A 120 -4.78 17.29 18.56
CA ARG A 120 -4.97 18.39 17.58
C ARG A 120 -5.69 19.58 18.21
N GLU A 121 -6.67 19.36 19.08
CA GLU A 121 -7.35 20.42 19.81
C GLU A 121 -6.39 21.15 20.76
N ARG A 122 -5.55 20.43 21.50
CA ARG A 122 -4.51 21.03 22.35
C ARG A 122 -3.50 21.84 21.53
N GLU A 123 -2.99 21.29 20.44
CA GLU A 123 -2.08 22.00 19.52
C GLU A 123 -2.73 23.27 18.94
N LYS A 124 -4.02 23.20 18.60
CA LYS A 124 -4.79 24.35 18.12
C LYS A 124 -4.94 25.41 19.21
N GLU A 125 -5.24 25.02 20.44
CA GLU A 125 -5.31 25.96 21.57
C GLU A 125 -3.97 26.62 21.88
N GLU A 126 -2.87 25.87 21.85
CA GLU A 126 -1.51 26.39 22.03
C GLU A 126 -1.14 27.36 20.90
N MET A 127 -1.46 27.02 19.65
CA MET A 127 -1.27 27.91 18.51
C MET A 127 -2.09 29.20 18.65
N LEU A 128 -3.34 29.11 19.09
CA LEU A 128 -4.19 30.29 19.31
C LEU A 128 -3.62 31.19 20.41
N LYS A 129 -3.13 30.62 21.51
CA LYS A 129 -2.45 31.37 22.59
C LYS A 129 -1.18 32.05 22.09
N ALA A 130 -0.35 31.34 21.33
CA ALA A 130 0.87 31.90 20.74
C ALA A 130 0.55 33.04 19.75
N ASN A 131 -0.50 32.89 18.93
CA ASN A 131 -0.93 33.94 18.00
C ASN A 131 -1.47 35.16 18.76
N ALA A 132 -2.21 34.97 19.86
CA ALA A 132 -2.71 36.06 20.69
C ALA A 132 -1.55 36.85 21.33
N LEU A 133 -0.54 36.16 21.88
CA LEU A 133 0.66 36.80 22.44
C LEU A 133 1.42 37.59 21.37
N ALA A 134 1.64 37.00 20.19
CA ALA A 134 2.29 37.71 19.08
C ALA A 134 1.51 38.96 18.65
N ARG A 135 0.17 38.89 18.58
CA ARG A 135 -0.66 40.07 18.28
C ARG A 135 -0.56 41.16 19.35
N GLU A 136 -0.50 40.80 20.63
CA GLU A 136 -0.31 41.77 21.71
C GLU A 136 1.07 42.45 21.63
N GLU A 137 2.12 41.69 21.32
CA GLU A 137 3.47 42.23 21.11
C GLU A 137 3.51 43.18 19.90
N ASP A 138 2.90 42.80 18.78
CA ASP A 138 2.79 43.65 17.59
C ASP A 138 2.05 44.96 17.88
N LEU A 139 0.96 44.91 18.66
CA LEU A 139 0.22 46.10 19.07
C LEU A 139 1.09 47.01 19.96
N ARG A 140 1.83 46.44 20.92
CA ARG A 140 2.76 47.21 21.77
C ARG A 140 3.87 47.87 20.95
N LEU A 141 4.48 47.14 20.02
CA LEU A 141 5.49 47.68 19.10
C LEU A 141 4.93 48.81 18.23
N LEU A 142 3.68 48.67 17.76
CA LEU A 142 3.01 49.72 16.99
C LEU A 142 2.75 50.97 17.83
N GLU A 143 2.30 50.81 19.07
CA GLU A 143 2.09 51.90 20.02
C GLU A 143 3.41 52.61 20.37
N GLU A 144 4.48 51.87 20.63
CA GLU A 144 5.81 52.43 20.84
C GLU A 144 6.30 53.20 19.62
N LYS A 145 6.13 52.64 18.41
CA LYS A 145 6.50 53.32 17.18
C LYS A 145 5.70 54.61 17.00
N LYS A 146 4.39 54.61 17.28
CA LYS A 146 3.56 55.82 17.27
C LYS A 146 4.03 56.84 18.31
N ARG A 147 4.33 56.41 19.54
CA ARG A 147 4.86 57.28 20.60
C ARG A 147 6.20 57.90 20.21
N ARG A 148 7.16 57.10 19.71
CA ARG A 148 8.46 57.58 19.22
C ARG A 148 8.29 58.54 18.06
N SER A 149 7.42 58.23 17.10
CA SER A 149 7.12 59.11 15.97
C SER A 149 6.49 60.43 16.42
N SER A 150 5.58 60.40 17.40
CA SER A 150 4.95 61.60 17.95
C SER A 150 5.94 62.44 18.76
N ALA A 151 6.80 61.81 19.57
CA ALA A 151 7.85 62.48 20.31
C ALA A 151 8.84 63.18 19.36
N PHE A 152 9.30 62.47 18.32
CA PHE A 152 10.15 63.04 17.28
C PHE A 152 9.48 64.22 16.56
N LEU A 153 8.20 64.10 16.19
CA LEU A 153 7.47 65.22 15.58
C LEU A 153 7.39 66.44 16.51
N ASN A 154 7.14 66.22 17.80
CA ASN A 154 7.10 67.29 18.79
C ASN A 154 8.47 67.95 18.97
N GLU A 155 9.56 67.18 18.96
CA GLU A 155 10.93 67.69 18.98
C GLU A 155 11.23 68.53 17.73
N CYS A 156 10.85 68.05 16.54
CA CYS A 156 10.99 68.82 15.29
C CYS A 156 10.19 70.13 15.34
N MET A 157 8.95 70.09 15.83
CA MET A 157 8.13 71.30 15.98
C MET A 157 8.73 72.28 17.00
N ALA A 158 9.26 71.78 18.12
CA ALA A 158 9.93 72.62 19.11
C ALA A 158 11.21 73.25 18.54
N ALA A 159 12.04 72.49 17.84
CA ALA A 159 13.23 72.99 17.17
C ALA A 159 12.89 74.04 16.09
N ASN A 160 11.83 73.82 15.30
CA ASN A 160 11.36 74.77 14.31
C ASN A 160 10.84 76.06 14.96
N ARG A 161 10.08 75.97 16.06
CA ARG A 161 9.66 77.15 16.85
C ARG A 161 10.85 77.94 17.40
N ILE A 162 11.89 77.27 17.90
CA ILE A 162 13.11 77.93 18.39
C ILE A 162 13.85 78.61 17.23
N ALA A 163 13.98 77.95 16.08
CA ALA A 163 14.61 78.52 14.89
C ALA A 163 13.84 79.74 14.36
N LEU A 164 12.49 79.69 14.36
CA LEU A 164 11.65 80.81 13.95
C LEU A 164 11.81 82.00 14.92
N ARG A 165 11.84 81.76 16.23
CA ARG A 165 12.09 82.80 17.24
C ARG A 165 13.47 83.43 17.08
N ARG A 166 14.51 82.63 16.83
CA ARG A 166 15.87 83.15 16.56
C ARG A 166 15.87 84.05 15.32
N LYS A 167 15.21 83.62 14.24
CA LYS A 167 15.08 84.42 13.02
C LYS A 167 14.29 85.72 13.24
N GLN A 168 13.28 85.71 14.10
CA GLN A 168 12.55 86.92 14.48
C GLN A 168 13.44 87.88 15.28
N GLN A 169 14.18 87.37 16.26
CA GLN A 169 15.13 88.18 17.05
C GLN A 169 16.27 88.74 16.19
N GLU A 170 16.78 87.98 15.22
CA GLU A 170 17.76 88.48 14.25
C GLU A 170 17.17 89.61 13.40
N LYS A 171 15.94 89.46 12.91
CA LYS A 171 15.24 90.54 12.19
C LYS A 171 15.00 91.78 13.05
N GLU A 172 14.61 91.61 14.32
CA GLU A 172 14.43 92.73 15.24
C GLU A 172 15.76 93.46 15.47
N ARG A 173 16.86 92.72 15.67
CA ARG A 173 18.21 93.29 15.76
C ARG A 173 18.64 94.00 14.48
N GLU A 174 18.39 93.43 13.31
CA GLU A 174 18.66 94.07 12.02
C GLU A 174 17.89 95.40 11.88
N ILE A 175 16.64 95.45 12.36
CA ILE A 175 15.82 96.68 12.37
C ILE A 175 16.38 97.69 13.36
N GLU A 176 16.76 97.27 14.57
CA GLU A 176 17.38 98.13 15.58
C GLU A 176 18.73 98.69 15.11
N GLU A 177 19.59 97.87 14.53
CA GLU A 177 20.86 98.28 13.94
C GLU A 177 20.65 99.24 12.75
N SER A 178 19.66 98.96 11.89
CA SER A 178 19.29 99.86 10.79
C SER A 178 18.76 101.20 11.28
N ALA A 179 17.95 101.21 12.34
CA ALA A 179 17.45 102.43 12.97
C ALA A 179 18.57 103.24 13.62
N ALA A 180 19.51 102.57 14.33
CA ALA A 180 20.68 103.21 14.92
C ALA A 180 21.62 103.81 13.85
N ILE A 181 21.81 103.12 12.72
CA ILE A 181 22.55 103.65 11.57
C ILE A 181 21.84 104.88 11.00
N LEU A 182 20.51 104.86 10.88
CA LEU A 182 19.73 106.00 10.37
C LEU A 182 19.82 107.22 11.32
N GLU A 183 19.74 107.01 12.63
CA GLU A 183 19.90 108.08 13.62
C GLU A 183 21.32 108.65 13.62
N TYR A 184 22.34 107.79 13.56
CA TYR A 184 23.73 108.23 13.44
C TYR A 184 23.97 109.00 12.13
N GLN A 185 23.39 108.56 11.01
CA GLN A 185 23.45 109.27 9.73
C GLN A 185 22.73 110.61 9.79
N ARG A 186 21.58 110.71 10.45
CA ARG A 186 20.87 111.98 10.68
C ARG A 186 21.66 112.95 11.55
N GLU A 187 22.29 112.46 12.62
CA GLU A 187 23.11 113.29 13.49
C GLU A 187 24.38 113.76 12.79
N LYS A 188 25.00 112.88 11.99
CA LYS A 188 26.15 113.22 11.14
C LYS A 188 25.76 114.24 10.06
N ALA A 189 24.64 114.04 9.39
CA ALA A 189 24.12 114.98 8.39
C ALA A 189 23.80 116.35 9.02
N ALA A 190 23.17 116.40 10.19
CA ALA A 190 22.92 117.66 10.91
C ALA A 190 24.22 118.36 11.36
N ARG A 191 25.25 117.59 11.73
CA ARG A 191 26.58 118.11 12.10
C ARG A 191 27.36 118.60 10.87
N GLU A 192 27.24 117.90 9.74
CA GLU A 192 27.80 118.31 8.44
C GLU A 192 27.06 119.54 7.89
N ASP A 193 25.73 119.62 7.98
CA ASP A 193 24.93 120.79 7.60
C ASP A 193 25.26 122.01 8.46
N ALA A 194 25.37 121.86 9.79
CA ALA A 194 25.78 122.95 10.68
C ALA A 194 27.21 123.44 10.41
N TYR A 195 28.12 122.53 10.03
CA TYR A 195 29.47 122.87 9.61
C TYR A 195 29.49 123.50 8.21
N GLU A 196 28.64 123.04 7.28
CA GLU A 196 28.48 123.62 5.95
C GLU A 196 27.86 125.02 6.00
N GLU A 197 26.90 125.30 6.89
CA GLU A 197 26.34 126.64 7.06
C GLU A 197 27.42 127.63 7.57
N GLN A 198 28.25 127.20 8.52
CA GLN A 198 29.38 127.98 9.04
C GLN A 198 30.47 128.18 7.97
N VAL A 199 30.77 127.14 7.20
CA VAL A 199 31.74 127.19 6.10
C VAL A 199 31.21 127.97 4.91
N ARG A 200 29.90 127.98 4.62
CA ARG A 200 29.26 128.75 3.55
C ARG A 200 29.28 130.25 3.88
N GLN A 201 29.07 130.62 5.14
CA GLN A 201 29.24 132.00 5.61
C GLN A 201 30.71 132.46 5.57
N ALA A 202 31.66 131.58 5.87
CA ALA A 202 33.10 131.86 5.77
C ALA A 202 33.64 131.83 4.32
N LYS A 203 33.03 131.03 3.42
CA LYS A 203 33.40 130.93 2.00
C LYS A 203 32.79 132.07 1.17
N ALA A 204 31.59 132.55 1.48
CA ALA A 204 31.02 133.73 0.82
C ALA A 204 31.89 134.99 1.00
N GLN A 205 32.64 135.09 2.11
CA GLN A 205 33.59 136.17 2.38
C GLN A 205 34.98 135.97 1.72
N LYS A 206 35.33 134.74 1.32
CA LYS A 206 36.63 134.39 0.70
C LYS A 206 36.53 134.06 -0.80
N GLU A 207 35.33 133.86 -1.34
CA GLU A 207 35.09 133.61 -2.78
C GLU A 207 35.17 134.86 -3.65
N PHE A 208 35.12 136.07 -3.06
CA PHE A 208 35.40 137.31 -3.80
C PHE A 208 36.91 137.54 -4.05
N GLU A 209 37.79 136.91 -3.25
CA GLU A 209 39.25 137.04 -3.38
C GLU A 209 39.93 135.79 -3.98
N ILE A 210 39.25 134.65 -4.07
CA ILE A 210 39.80 133.36 -4.55
C ILE A 210 39.15 132.91 -5.89
N ALA A 211 38.57 133.85 -6.65
CA ALA A 211 38.21 133.63 -8.06
C ALA A 211 39.38 133.91 -9.03
N GLU A 212 40.37 134.71 -8.65
CA GLU A 212 41.53 135.02 -9.50
C GLU A 212 42.68 133.99 -9.44
N ILE A 213 42.76 133.15 -8.40
CA ILE A 213 43.88 132.20 -8.20
C ILE A 213 43.52 130.75 -8.55
N ARG A 214 42.25 130.44 -8.83
CA ARG A 214 41.77 129.09 -9.22
C ARG A 214 41.77 128.78 -10.72
N LYS A 215 42.43 129.61 -11.54
CA LYS A 215 42.73 129.30 -12.96
C LYS A 215 44.07 128.60 -13.16
N LYS A 216 44.88 128.41 -12.10
CA LYS A 216 46.29 127.98 -12.23
C LYS A 216 46.68 126.62 -11.66
N GLN A 217 45.79 125.85 -11.02
CA GLN A 217 46.18 124.56 -10.43
C GLN A 217 45.08 123.49 -10.51
N GLN A 218 44.67 123.11 -11.72
CA GLN A 218 43.97 121.85 -11.98
C GLN A 218 44.92 120.85 -12.69
N ARG A 219 46.02 120.55 -12.01
CA ARG A 219 46.90 119.40 -12.27
C ARG A 219 47.40 118.95 -10.91
N MET A 220 46.58 118.17 -10.20
CA MET A 220 46.98 117.29 -9.08
C MET A 220 45.71 116.78 -8.35
N ILE A 221 44.81 116.10 -9.07
CA ILE A 221 43.93 115.10 -8.45
C ILE A 221 43.82 113.96 -9.47
N ASP A 222 44.95 113.29 -9.68
CA ASP A 222 45.08 112.06 -10.46
C ASP A 222 45.82 111.00 -9.65
N THR A 223 45.69 111.04 -8.32
CA THR A 223 46.44 110.20 -7.39
C THR A 223 45.59 109.81 -6.20
N GLN A 224 44.39 109.30 -6.45
CA GLN A 224 43.66 108.49 -5.47
C GLN A 224 42.77 107.42 -6.12
N ALA A 225 43.08 107.03 -7.36
CA ALA A 225 42.44 105.93 -8.07
C ALA A 225 43.35 104.69 -8.20
N GLN A 226 44.46 104.63 -7.45
CA GLN A 226 45.43 103.53 -7.53
C GLN A 226 45.49 102.62 -6.30
N GLU A 227 44.79 102.91 -5.20
CA GLU A 227 44.87 102.07 -4.00
C GLU A 227 43.80 100.97 -3.90
N ASP A 228 42.73 101.02 -4.70
CA ASP A 228 41.67 100.00 -4.67
C ASP A 228 41.81 98.87 -5.72
N GLU A 229 42.75 99.00 -6.65
CA GLU A 229 42.95 97.97 -7.68
C GLU A 229 43.84 96.80 -7.21
N LEU A 230 44.69 97.02 -6.19
CA LEU A 230 45.63 96.00 -5.70
C LEU A 230 45.05 95.05 -4.64
N ARG A 231 43.91 95.39 -4.02
CA ARG A 231 43.25 94.53 -3.01
C ARG A 231 42.29 93.49 -3.64
N ALA A 232 41.74 93.78 -4.82
CA ALA A 232 40.80 92.89 -5.51
C ALA A 232 41.46 91.65 -6.15
N ARG A 233 42.74 91.73 -6.55
CA ARG A 233 43.41 90.64 -7.27
C ARG A 233 43.92 89.47 -6.40
N ARG A 234 44.16 89.65 -5.10
CA ARG A 234 44.60 88.54 -4.21
C ARG A 234 43.45 87.66 -3.69
N VAL A 235 42.26 88.23 -3.48
CA VAL A 235 41.08 87.49 -2.97
C VAL A 235 40.47 86.58 -4.05
N MET A 236 40.62 86.94 -5.33
CA MET A 236 40.16 86.13 -6.45
C MET A 236 41.02 84.88 -6.65
N GLU A 237 42.35 84.97 -6.54
CA GLU A 237 43.26 83.82 -6.71
C GLU A 237 43.18 82.79 -5.56
N GLU A 238 42.98 83.23 -4.31
CA GLU A 238 42.80 82.31 -3.16
C GLU A 238 41.47 81.54 -3.24
N LYS A 239 40.38 82.21 -3.66
CA LYS A 239 39.08 81.57 -3.89
C LYS A 239 39.12 80.61 -5.08
N GLU A 240 39.87 80.94 -6.13
CA GLU A 240 40.00 80.08 -7.31
C GLU A 240 40.81 78.81 -7.00
N ARG A 241 41.86 78.88 -6.16
CA ARG A 241 42.58 77.67 -5.69
C ARG A 241 41.72 76.78 -4.81
N GLN A 242 40.98 77.35 -3.86
CA GLN A 242 40.09 76.57 -2.98
C GLN A 242 38.91 75.95 -3.73
N ALA A 243 38.41 76.59 -4.79
CA ALA A 243 37.38 76.03 -5.66
C ALA A 243 37.91 74.84 -6.47
N ARG A 244 39.10 74.95 -7.06
CA ARG A 244 39.72 73.83 -7.82
C ARG A 244 40.06 72.63 -6.93
N GLU A 245 40.53 72.86 -5.70
CA GLU A 245 40.78 71.76 -4.75
C GLU A 245 39.50 71.04 -4.32
N LYS A 246 38.39 71.77 -4.12
CA LYS A 246 37.08 71.17 -3.82
C LYS A 246 36.51 70.39 -5.00
N GLU A 247 36.60 70.91 -6.22
CA GLU A 247 36.16 70.20 -7.43
C GLU A 247 36.97 68.92 -7.68
N LEU A 248 38.29 68.95 -7.45
CA LEU A 248 39.14 67.77 -7.54
C LEU A 248 38.81 66.73 -6.46
N ALA A 249 38.49 67.16 -5.24
CA ALA A 249 38.09 66.26 -4.14
C ALA A 249 36.71 65.62 -4.37
N GLU A 250 35.74 66.38 -4.87
CA GLU A 250 34.41 65.87 -5.23
C GLU A 250 34.48 64.91 -6.43
N ALA A 251 35.27 65.24 -7.45
CA ALA A 251 35.50 64.35 -8.58
C ALA A 251 36.16 63.02 -8.15
N ARG A 252 37.12 63.06 -7.21
CA ARG A 252 37.74 61.85 -6.65
C ARG A 252 36.75 60.99 -5.87
N LYS A 253 35.89 61.58 -5.03
CA LYS A 253 34.83 60.85 -4.32
C LYS A 253 33.84 60.18 -5.27
N ILE A 254 33.42 60.87 -6.33
CA ILE A 254 32.51 60.30 -7.34
C ILE A 254 33.14 59.11 -8.05
N ILE A 255 34.45 59.15 -8.31
CA ILE A 255 35.19 58.03 -8.91
C ILE A 255 35.29 56.86 -7.93
N GLU A 256 35.61 57.10 -6.66
CA GLU A 256 35.67 56.06 -5.61
C GLU A 256 34.31 55.40 -5.37
N GLU A 257 33.23 56.18 -5.28
CA GLU A 257 31.86 55.65 -5.14
C GLU A 257 31.43 54.85 -6.37
N ARG A 258 31.82 55.28 -7.58
CA ARG A 258 31.59 54.52 -8.82
C ARG A 258 32.35 53.21 -8.83
N GLU A 259 33.61 53.19 -8.39
CA GLU A 259 34.42 51.97 -8.32
C GLU A 259 33.85 50.99 -7.29
N MET A 260 33.45 51.46 -6.09
CA MET A 260 32.77 50.61 -5.10
C MET A 260 31.46 50.05 -5.65
N MET A 261 30.62 50.87 -6.29
CA MET A 261 29.37 50.41 -6.89
C MET A 261 29.60 49.40 -8.02
N ARG A 262 30.74 49.49 -8.73
CA ARG A 262 31.14 48.52 -9.77
C ARG A 262 31.54 47.19 -9.15
N GLN A 263 32.34 47.22 -8.08
CA GLN A 263 32.75 46.04 -7.32
C GLN A 263 31.54 45.32 -6.68
N ASP A 264 30.61 46.07 -6.08
CA ASP A 264 29.38 45.50 -5.51
C ASP A 264 28.50 44.83 -6.57
N ARG A 265 28.41 45.42 -7.77
CA ARG A 265 27.70 44.82 -8.90
C ARG A 265 28.37 43.53 -9.39
N GLU A 266 29.70 43.50 -9.46
CA GLU A 266 30.43 42.28 -9.80
C GLU A 266 30.25 41.20 -8.74
N GLN A 267 30.35 41.53 -7.45
CA GLN A 267 30.11 40.60 -6.36
C GLN A 267 28.67 40.06 -6.38
N ALA A 268 27.68 40.91 -6.64
CA ALA A 268 26.29 40.51 -6.79
C ALA A 268 26.07 39.58 -7.99
N MET A 269 26.73 39.83 -9.14
CA MET A 269 26.70 38.92 -10.29
C MET A 269 27.32 37.56 -9.95
N ILE A 270 28.47 37.55 -9.28
CA ILE A 270 29.16 36.31 -8.89
C ILE A 270 28.31 35.50 -7.91
N LEU A 271 27.70 36.14 -6.90
CA LEU A 271 26.79 35.48 -5.96
C LEU A 271 25.57 34.91 -6.66
N LYS A 272 24.97 35.66 -7.60
CA LYS A 272 23.85 35.18 -8.41
C LYS A 272 24.23 33.97 -9.26
N GLN A 273 25.40 33.99 -9.89
CA GLN A 273 25.92 32.86 -10.66
C GLN A 273 26.18 31.63 -9.78
N LYS A 274 26.81 31.80 -8.62
CA LYS A 274 27.03 30.71 -7.66
C LYS A 274 25.70 30.06 -7.22
N ARG A 275 24.70 30.88 -6.89
CA ARG A 275 23.36 30.39 -6.50
C ARG A 275 22.67 29.63 -7.64
N LEU A 276 22.81 30.09 -8.87
CA LEU A 276 22.32 29.39 -10.07
C LEU A 276 23.02 28.03 -10.26
N ILE A 277 24.34 27.97 -10.06
CA ILE A 277 25.10 26.72 -10.14
C ILE A 277 24.68 25.75 -9.02
N GLU A 278 24.46 26.23 -7.80
CA GLU A 278 23.97 25.41 -6.68
C GLU A 278 22.58 24.85 -6.94
N LEU A 279 21.66 25.68 -7.43
CA LEU A 279 20.32 25.23 -7.83
C LEU A 279 20.40 24.16 -8.93
N ALA A 280 21.21 24.38 -9.97
CA ALA A 280 21.40 23.40 -11.03
C ALA A 280 22.02 22.08 -10.52
N LYS A 281 22.90 22.13 -9.51
CA LYS A 281 23.45 20.93 -8.85
C LYS A 281 22.39 20.18 -8.07
N ILE A 282 21.52 20.88 -7.33
CA ILE A 282 20.40 20.28 -6.59
C ILE A 282 19.43 19.63 -7.57
N GLU A 283 19.00 20.34 -8.61
CA GLU A 283 18.10 19.81 -9.65
C GLU A 283 18.70 18.59 -10.35
N LYS A 284 19.99 18.62 -10.68
CA LYS A 284 20.68 17.46 -11.27
C LYS A 284 20.71 16.26 -10.32
N ALA A 285 20.99 16.49 -9.03
CA ALA A 285 21.01 15.42 -8.04
C ALA A 285 19.61 14.82 -7.81
N GLU A 286 18.56 15.64 -7.81
CA GLU A 286 17.17 15.16 -7.74
C GLU A 286 16.79 14.38 -9.00
N PHE A 287 17.15 14.88 -10.18
CA PHE A 287 16.93 14.18 -11.44
C PHE A 287 17.64 12.81 -11.47
N GLU A 288 18.89 12.75 -11.02
CA GLU A 288 19.64 11.49 -10.92
C GLU A 288 19.00 10.51 -9.94
N ARG A 289 18.49 10.98 -8.78
CA ARG A 289 17.73 10.16 -7.84
C ARG A 289 16.45 9.60 -8.45
N ILE A 290 15.68 10.43 -9.15
CA ILE A 290 14.45 10.02 -9.83
C ILE A 290 14.76 8.99 -10.93
N MET A 291 15.81 9.22 -11.72
CA MET A 291 16.25 8.30 -12.75
C MET A 291 16.74 6.97 -12.19
N ALA A 292 17.46 6.98 -11.06
CA ALA A 292 17.86 5.77 -10.36
C ALA A 292 16.66 4.99 -9.84
N ALA A 293 15.67 5.66 -9.22
CA ALA A 293 14.43 5.05 -8.78
C ALA A 293 13.62 4.45 -9.96
N GLN A 294 13.54 5.16 -11.10
CA GLN A 294 12.92 4.61 -12.31
C GLN A 294 13.65 3.39 -12.85
N LYS A 295 14.99 3.40 -12.87
CA LYS A 295 15.78 2.24 -13.29
C LYS A 295 15.56 1.05 -12.37
N GLU A 296 15.53 1.26 -11.06
CA GLU A 296 15.28 0.19 -10.08
C GLU A 296 13.85 -0.36 -10.22
N ALA A 297 12.85 0.50 -10.43
CA ALA A 297 11.47 0.08 -10.69
C ALA A 297 11.37 -0.77 -11.97
N ARG A 298 11.99 -0.32 -13.08
CA ARG A 298 12.03 -1.09 -14.33
C ARG A 298 12.72 -2.44 -14.17
N GLU A 299 13.81 -2.51 -13.40
CA GLU A 299 14.52 -3.76 -13.14
C GLU A 299 13.67 -4.72 -12.28
N LYS A 300 12.98 -4.21 -11.25
CA LYS A 300 12.03 -4.99 -10.45
C LYS A 300 10.90 -5.55 -11.31
N ASP A 301 10.33 -4.73 -12.19
CA ASP A 301 9.29 -5.15 -13.13
C ASP A 301 9.80 -6.21 -14.11
N ARG A 302 11.03 -6.05 -14.61
CA ARG A 302 11.68 -7.05 -15.48
C ARG A 302 11.87 -8.39 -14.77
N ILE A 303 12.38 -8.37 -13.54
CA ILE A 303 12.57 -9.58 -12.72
C ILE A 303 11.22 -10.23 -12.40
N ALA A 304 10.20 -9.45 -12.08
CA ALA A 304 8.86 -9.96 -11.80
C ALA A 304 8.24 -10.61 -13.06
N ALA A 305 8.42 -10.00 -14.24
CA ALA A 305 7.98 -10.56 -15.51
C ALA A 305 8.71 -11.87 -15.84
N GLU A 306 10.03 -11.92 -15.63
CA GLU A 306 10.82 -13.14 -15.86
C GLU A 306 10.40 -14.27 -14.90
N LYS A 307 10.17 -13.98 -13.61
CA LYS A 307 9.63 -14.95 -12.65
C LYS A 307 8.26 -15.47 -13.07
N LYS A 308 7.35 -14.58 -13.52
CA LYS A 308 6.05 -15.00 -14.04
C LYS A 308 6.19 -15.90 -15.26
N ARG A 309 7.11 -15.58 -16.18
CA ARG A 309 7.38 -16.39 -17.37
C ARG A 309 7.91 -17.78 -16.99
N ARG A 310 8.89 -17.85 -16.10
CA ARG A 310 9.42 -19.14 -15.59
C ARG A 310 8.33 -19.97 -14.92
N ASN A 311 7.53 -19.37 -14.04
CA ASN A 311 6.42 -20.08 -13.40
C ASN A 311 5.40 -20.62 -14.43
N MET A 312 5.12 -19.87 -15.51
CA MET A 312 4.26 -20.34 -16.59
C MET A 312 4.90 -21.47 -17.41
N GLU A 313 6.22 -21.40 -17.65
CA GLU A 313 6.99 -22.46 -18.30
C GLU A 313 6.98 -23.74 -17.46
N ASP A 314 7.26 -23.64 -16.16
CA ASP A 314 7.23 -24.75 -15.21
C ASP A 314 5.82 -25.37 -15.11
N TYR A 315 4.78 -24.54 -15.03
CA TYR A 315 3.41 -25.00 -15.04
C TYR A 315 3.07 -25.74 -16.34
N ARG A 316 3.50 -25.20 -17.50
CA ARG A 316 3.30 -25.83 -18.80
C ARG A 316 4.04 -27.17 -18.90
N GLU A 317 5.25 -27.27 -18.36
CA GLU A 317 5.98 -28.55 -18.29
C GLU A 317 5.28 -29.55 -17.39
N SER A 318 4.83 -29.14 -16.20
CA SER A 318 4.08 -30.02 -15.29
C SER A 318 2.81 -30.56 -15.95
N LEU A 319 2.05 -29.70 -16.64
CA LEU A 319 0.84 -30.10 -17.35
C LEU A 319 1.14 -31.06 -18.49
N LYS A 320 2.27 -30.87 -19.21
CA LYS A 320 2.72 -31.82 -20.23
C LYS A 320 3.03 -33.18 -19.62
N ARG A 321 3.77 -33.23 -18.51
CA ARG A 321 4.07 -34.49 -17.80
C ARG A 321 2.79 -35.17 -17.34
N ASP A 322 1.83 -34.44 -16.79
CA ASP A 322 0.54 -35.00 -16.35
C ASP A 322 -0.27 -35.56 -17.53
N MET A 323 -0.27 -34.85 -18.67
CA MET A 323 -0.92 -35.32 -19.89
C MET A 323 -0.24 -36.57 -20.47
N GLU A 324 1.08 -36.63 -20.44
CA GLU A 324 1.86 -37.80 -20.86
C GLU A 324 1.59 -38.99 -19.94
N ALA A 325 1.65 -38.81 -18.62
CA ALA A 325 1.34 -39.85 -17.64
C ALA A 325 -0.09 -40.41 -17.82
N LYS A 326 -1.10 -39.54 -18.00
CA LYS A 326 -2.47 -39.98 -18.28
C LYS A 326 -2.62 -40.68 -19.64
N ARG A 327 -1.84 -40.29 -20.65
CA ARG A 327 -1.83 -40.97 -21.95
C ARG A 327 -1.20 -42.36 -21.83
N GLU A 328 -0.11 -42.48 -21.07
CA GLU A 328 0.52 -43.78 -20.78
C GLU A 328 -0.41 -44.67 -19.97
N GLU A 329 -1.04 -44.17 -18.92
CA GLU A 329 -2.05 -44.90 -18.14
C GLU A 329 -3.17 -45.44 -19.04
N LYS A 330 -3.73 -44.60 -19.92
CA LYS A 330 -4.73 -45.03 -20.91
C LYS A 330 -4.20 -46.06 -21.92
N ARG A 331 -2.92 -46.00 -22.28
CA ARG A 331 -2.28 -46.97 -23.19
C ARG A 331 -2.04 -48.31 -22.50
N MET A 332 -1.74 -48.29 -21.20
CA MET A 332 -1.48 -49.48 -20.39
C MET A 332 -2.77 -50.15 -19.92
N LEU A 333 -3.88 -49.41 -19.77
CA LEU A 333 -5.17 -49.95 -19.33
C LEU A 333 -5.64 -51.20 -20.11
N PRO A 334 -5.62 -51.21 -21.45
CA PRO A 334 -6.02 -52.39 -22.22
C PRO A 334 -5.08 -53.58 -22.03
N ILE A 335 -3.79 -53.33 -21.80
CA ILE A 335 -2.78 -54.37 -21.56
C ILE A 335 -3.01 -54.99 -20.19
N VAL A 336 -3.21 -54.16 -19.15
CA VAL A 336 -3.53 -54.61 -17.79
C VAL A 336 -4.83 -55.40 -17.78
N ASN A 337 -5.88 -54.92 -18.45
CA ASN A 337 -7.15 -55.64 -18.55
C ASN A 337 -7.01 -56.98 -19.30
N LEU A 338 -6.13 -57.05 -20.31
CA LEU A 338 -5.86 -58.29 -21.03
C LEU A 338 -5.08 -59.29 -20.16
N ASP A 339 -4.12 -58.81 -19.38
CA ASP A 339 -3.37 -59.64 -18.45
C ASP A 339 -4.25 -60.14 -17.30
N GLU A 340 -5.18 -59.32 -16.79
CA GLU A 340 -6.22 -59.74 -15.84
C GLU A 340 -7.15 -60.80 -16.45
N GLN A 341 -7.54 -60.65 -17.72
CA GLN A 341 -8.35 -61.65 -18.42
C GLN A 341 -7.59 -62.97 -18.62
N LYS A 342 -6.30 -62.91 -18.98
CA LYS A 342 -5.45 -64.11 -19.10
C LYS A 342 -5.28 -64.80 -17.76
N HIS A 343 -5.02 -64.04 -16.69
CA HIS A 343 -4.91 -64.59 -15.34
C HIS A 343 -6.23 -65.26 -14.90
N LEU A 344 -7.39 -64.69 -15.26
CA LEU A 344 -8.68 -65.31 -14.99
C LEU A 344 -8.88 -66.60 -15.81
N GLN A 345 -8.44 -66.63 -17.06
CA GLN A 345 -8.46 -67.84 -17.90
C GLN A 345 -7.53 -68.94 -17.37
N GLU A 346 -6.33 -68.58 -16.93
CA GLU A 346 -5.37 -69.51 -16.30
C GLU A 346 -5.96 -70.13 -15.02
N GLN A 347 -6.59 -69.32 -14.16
CA GLN A 347 -7.29 -69.82 -12.97
C GLN A 347 -8.45 -70.77 -13.31
N GLN A 348 -9.19 -70.49 -14.39
CA GLN A 348 -10.27 -71.38 -14.85
C GLN A 348 -9.72 -72.69 -15.42
N GLN A 349 -8.62 -72.65 -16.15
CA GLN A 349 -7.93 -73.84 -16.67
C GLN A 349 -7.36 -74.69 -15.53
N ASP A 350 -6.67 -74.08 -14.57
CA ASP A 350 -6.17 -74.76 -13.37
C ASP A 350 -7.30 -75.45 -12.58
N TYR A 351 -8.48 -74.83 -12.53
CA TYR A 351 -9.65 -75.41 -11.88
C TYR A 351 -10.21 -76.61 -12.67
N LEU A 352 -10.28 -76.51 -14.00
CA LEU A 352 -10.66 -77.61 -14.88
C LEU A 352 -9.70 -78.79 -14.74
N ASP A 353 -8.39 -78.54 -14.79
CA ASP A 353 -7.35 -79.57 -14.64
C ASP A 353 -7.44 -80.29 -13.29
N ARG A 354 -7.73 -79.55 -12.22
CA ARG A 354 -7.99 -80.16 -10.90
C ARG A 354 -9.22 -81.08 -10.93
N LEU A 355 -10.31 -80.64 -11.57
CA LEU A 355 -11.50 -81.47 -11.69
C LEU A 355 -11.27 -82.71 -12.57
N GLU A 356 -10.45 -82.61 -13.62
CA GLU A 356 -10.05 -83.76 -14.44
C GLU A 356 -9.23 -84.76 -13.65
N ARG A 357 -8.26 -84.29 -12.84
CA ARG A 357 -7.49 -85.15 -11.92
C ARG A 357 -8.39 -85.85 -10.92
N ILE A 358 -9.37 -85.14 -10.33
CA ILE A 358 -10.35 -85.73 -9.42
C ILE A 358 -11.21 -86.77 -10.15
N ARG A 359 -11.63 -86.50 -11.39
CA ARG A 359 -12.39 -87.44 -12.24
C ARG A 359 -11.59 -88.72 -12.48
N GLN A 360 -10.31 -88.60 -12.83
CA GLN A 360 -9.42 -89.74 -13.02
C GLN A 360 -9.25 -90.56 -11.74
N MET A 361 -8.99 -89.91 -10.60
CA MET A 361 -8.91 -90.59 -9.31
C MET A 361 -10.20 -91.35 -8.95
N LYS A 362 -11.37 -90.79 -9.26
CA LYS A 362 -12.66 -91.43 -9.01
C LYS A 362 -12.93 -92.59 -9.97
N LEU A 363 -12.52 -92.49 -11.22
CA LEU A 363 -12.58 -93.59 -12.18
C LEU A 363 -11.65 -94.74 -11.79
N ASP A 364 -10.44 -94.44 -11.31
CA ASP A 364 -9.50 -95.45 -10.85
C ASP A 364 -9.98 -96.11 -9.55
N GLN A 365 -10.64 -95.36 -8.66
CA GLN A 365 -11.31 -95.91 -7.49
C GLN A 365 -12.45 -96.87 -7.88
N LEU A 366 -13.30 -96.52 -8.85
CA LEU A 366 -14.37 -97.40 -9.31
C LEU A 366 -13.84 -98.65 -10.05
N ARG A 367 -12.69 -98.53 -10.72
CA ARG A 367 -11.99 -99.67 -11.33
C ARG A 367 -11.43 -100.64 -10.28
N SER A 368 -10.87 -100.13 -9.17
CA SER A 368 -10.37 -100.97 -8.08
C SER A 368 -11.50 -101.65 -7.29
N GLU A 369 -12.69 -101.03 -7.25
CA GLU A 369 -13.92 -101.60 -6.68
C GLU A 369 -14.60 -102.63 -7.61
N GLY A 370 -14.07 -102.88 -8.82
CA GLY A 370 -14.51 -103.95 -9.72
C GLY A 370 -15.72 -103.61 -10.61
N VAL A 371 -16.03 -102.33 -10.80
CA VAL A 371 -17.17 -101.90 -11.63
C VAL A 371 -16.87 -102.12 -13.13
N PRO A 372 -17.76 -102.81 -13.89
CA PRO A 372 -17.58 -103.01 -15.33
C PRO A 372 -17.52 -101.70 -16.13
N GLU A 373 -16.63 -101.63 -17.12
CA GLU A 373 -16.36 -100.40 -17.91
C GLU A 373 -17.58 -99.77 -18.58
N LYS A 374 -18.61 -100.58 -18.88
CA LYS A 374 -19.86 -100.11 -19.48
C LYS A 374 -20.56 -99.01 -18.65
N TYR A 375 -20.41 -99.04 -17.32
CA TYR A 375 -21.03 -98.06 -16.42
C TYR A 375 -20.09 -96.88 -16.07
N LEU A 376 -18.83 -96.94 -16.48
CA LEU A 376 -17.84 -95.87 -16.28
C LEU A 376 -17.85 -94.84 -17.43
N ALA A 377 -18.38 -95.23 -18.59
CA ALA A 377 -18.45 -94.41 -19.79
C ALA A 377 -19.22 -93.09 -19.57
N ASP A 378 -20.27 -93.10 -18.76
CA ASP A 378 -21.07 -91.91 -18.47
C ASP A 378 -20.30 -90.89 -17.62
N LEU A 379 -19.50 -91.36 -16.65
CA LEU A 379 -18.65 -90.50 -15.82
C LEU A 379 -17.42 -89.99 -16.59
N GLN A 380 -16.88 -90.79 -17.50
CA GLN A 380 -15.78 -90.38 -18.40
C GLN A 380 -16.20 -89.29 -19.38
N ASN A 381 -17.43 -89.37 -19.91
CA ASN A 381 -17.95 -88.44 -20.90
C ASN A 381 -18.72 -87.25 -20.29
N MET A 382 -18.75 -87.13 -18.97
CA MET A 382 -19.42 -86.04 -18.28
C MET A 382 -18.73 -84.70 -18.59
N LYS A 383 -19.43 -83.82 -19.31
CA LYS A 383 -18.94 -82.47 -19.61
C LYS A 383 -18.87 -81.63 -18.34
N LEU A 384 -17.67 -81.22 -17.95
CA LEU A 384 -17.49 -80.25 -16.88
C LEU A 384 -17.73 -78.85 -17.43
N ILE A 385 -18.78 -78.20 -16.96
CA ILE A 385 -19.11 -76.82 -17.33
C ILE A 385 -18.77 -75.94 -16.12
N VAL A 386 -17.80 -75.06 -16.28
CA VAL A 386 -17.54 -73.95 -15.34
C VAL A 386 -18.55 -72.85 -15.68
N LYS A 387 -19.36 -72.43 -14.71
CA LYS A 387 -20.33 -71.33 -14.87
C LYS A 387 -19.66 -69.97 -14.76
#